data_AF-A0A9Q0GAV4-F1
#
_entry.id   AF-A0A9Q0GAV4-F1
#
_cell.length_a   1.000
_cell.length_b   1.000
_cell.length_c   1.000
_cell.angle_alpha   90.00
_cell.angle_beta   90.00
_cell.angle_gamma   90.00
#
_symmetry.space_group_name_H-M   'P 1'
#
loop_
_entity.id
_entity.type
_entity.pdbx_description
1 polymer ?
#
loop_
_entity_poly.entity_id
_entity_poly.type
_entity_poly.pdbx_seq_one_letter_code
_entity_poly.pdbx_strand_id
1 'polypeptide(L)'
;MGRMGCDYRCLLLPAAVAFIYIQMRLFATQSEYADRLASAVESENHCTSQMRLLIDQISSQQGRIVSLQEENRRQDEESRQLKTLLNDLQRKGLQHVVDDKQVPVAAVVIMACNRADYLERTINSVLKYQSPIASRYPLFVSQDGSNSDVRSKALSYDKLMYMQHLDSEPVHTERPGELIAYYKIARHYKWALDQLFYKHNFSRVIILEDDMEIAPDFFDYFEATAALLDRDKSIMAVSSWNDNGQKQFVHDS
;
A
#
# COMPACT_ATOMS: atom_id res chain seq x y z
N MET A 1 -48.86 106.22 -33.24
CA MET A 1 -49.41 105.33 -32.21
C MET A 1 -49.18 103.90 -32.65
N GLY A 2 -48.20 103.23 -32.05
CA GLY A 2 -47.90 101.83 -32.35
C GLY A 2 -48.76 100.88 -31.53
N ARG A 3 -48.97 99.67 -32.04
CA ARG A 3 -49.09 98.46 -31.22
C ARG A 3 -48.69 97.24 -32.06
N MET A 4 -47.64 96.61 -31.57
CA MET A 4 -46.88 95.50 -32.12
C MET A 4 -47.71 94.22 -31.98
N GLY A 5 -47.98 93.53 -33.10
CA GLY A 5 -48.63 92.21 -33.09
C GLY A 5 -47.65 91.17 -32.52
N CYS A 6 -47.90 90.70 -31.31
CA CYS A 6 -47.13 89.62 -30.70
C CYS A 6 -47.78 88.28 -31.10
N ASP A 7 -47.19 87.61 -32.08
CA ASP A 7 -47.66 86.32 -32.60
C ASP A 7 -47.33 85.19 -31.60
N TYR A 8 -48.34 84.49 -31.10
CA TYR A 8 -48.22 83.41 -30.09
C TYR A 8 -47.28 82.27 -30.53
N ARG A 9 -47.00 82.16 -31.83
CA ARG A 9 -45.99 81.27 -32.42
C ARG A 9 -44.55 81.59 -31.97
N CYS A 10 -44.25 82.85 -31.63
CA CYS A 10 -42.93 83.26 -31.13
C CYS A 10 -42.64 82.75 -29.71
N LEU A 11 -43.67 82.36 -28.93
CA LEU A 11 -43.52 81.80 -27.56
C LEU A 11 -43.38 80.27 -27.56
N LEU A 12 -43.80 79.57 -28.62
CA LEU A 12 -43.73 78.11 -28.72
C LEU A 12 -42.30 77.60 -28.96
N LEU A 13 -41.52 78.33 -29.75
CA LEU A 13 -40.11 78.01 -30.01
C LEU A 13 -39.24 78.00 -28.74
N PRO A 14 -39.22 79.05 -27.90
CA PRO A 14 -38.44 79.04 -26.66
C PRO A 14 -38.93 78.00 -25.65
N ALA A 15 -40.24 77.74 -25.59
CA ALA A 15 -40.80 76.69 -24.73
C ALA A 15 -40.35 75.28 -25.18
N ALA A 16 -40.34 75.01 -26.50
CA ALA A 16 -39.85 73.75 -27.05
C ALA A 16 -38.34 73.58 -26.81
N VAL A 17 -37.55 74.65 -26.96
CA VAL A 17 -36.11 74.63 -26.65
C VAL A 17 -35.86 74.36 -25.15
N ALA A 18 -36.62 75.00 -24.26
CA ALA A 18 -36.53 74.75 -22.82
C ALA A 18 -36.92 73.31 -22.46
N PHE A 19 -37.96 72.76 -23.07
CA PHE A 19 -38.37 71.39 -22.87
C PHE A 19 -37.30 70.39 -23.35
N ILE A 20 -36.76 70.58 -24.56
CA ILE A 20 -35.66 69.76 -25.10
C ILE A 20 -34.43 69.85 -24.18
N TYR A 21 -34.09 71.04 -23.69
CA TYR A 21 -32.98 71.23 -22.75
C TYR A 21 -33.20 70.47 -21.44
N ILE A 22 -34.40 70.53 -20.86
CA ILE A 22 -34.74 69.79 -19.64
C ILE A 22 -34.67 68.27 -19.89
N GLN A 23 -35.20 67.79 -21.01
CA GLN A 23 -35.13 66.37 -21.38
C GLN A 23 -33.68 65.90 -21.57
N MET A 24 -32.84 66.70 -22.25
CA MET A 24 -31.42 66.38 -22.40
C MET A 24 -30.69 66.32 -21.05
N ARG A 25 -30.98 67.25 -20.13
CA ARG A 25 -30.38 67.26 -18.79
C ARG A 25 -30.84 66.07 -17.95
N LEU A 26 -32.13 65.74 -18.00
CA LEU A 26 -32.68 64.58 -17.29
C LEU A 26 -32.07 63.27 -17.82
N PHE A 27 -31.96 63.13 -19.14
CA PHE A 27 -31.33 61.96 -19.77
C PHE A 27 -29.84 61.85 -19.39
N ALA A 28 -29.11 62.96 -19.38
CA ALA A 28 -27.71 62.97 -18.96
C ALA A 28 -27.53 62.52 -17.50
N THR A 29 -28.38 63.00 -16.59
CA THR A 29 -28.31 62.58 -15.17
C THR A 29 -28.74 61.13 -14.97
N GLN A 30 -29.72 60.64 -15.74
CA GLN A 30 -30.13 59.24 -15.70
C GLN A 30 -29.04 58.32 -16.27
N SER A 31 -28.37 58.72 -17.35
CA SER A 31 -27.23 57.99 -17.92
C SER A 31 -26.08 57.91 -16.93
N GLU A 32 -25.71 59.02 -16.29
CA GLU A 32 -24.63 59.04 -15.29
C GLU A 32 -24.95 58.13 -14.08
N TYR A 33 -26.21 58.12 -13.62
CA TYR A 33 -26.64 57.23 -12.55
C TYR A 33 -26.61 55.75 -12.97
N ALA A 34 -27.05 55.45 -14.20
CA ALA A 34 -26.99 54.10 -14.77
C ALA A 34 -25.55 53.59 -14.89
N ASP A 35 -24.62 54.43 -15.34
CA ASP A 35 -23.20 54.07 -15.46
C ASP A 35 -22.56 53.81 -14.08
N ARG A 36 -22.87 54.66 -13.08
CA ARG A 36 -22.40 54.45 -11.70
C ARG A 36 -22.95 53.15 -11.09
N LEU A 37 -24.23 52.85 -11.34
CA LEU A 37 -24.85 51.62 -10.87
C LEU A 37 -24.24 50.39 -11.57
N ALA A 38 -24.01 50.46 -12.89
CA ALA A 38 -23.36 49.40 -13.64
C ALA A 38 -21.94 49.11 -13.13
N SER A 39 -21.15 50.15 -12.86
CA SER A 39 -19.80 50.01 -12.28
C SER A 39 -19.84 49.40 -10.87
N ALA A 40 -20.80 49.80 -10.03
CA ALA A 40 -20.97 49.21 -8.71
C ALA A 40 -21.33 47.70 -8.80
N VAL A 41 -22.26 47.32 -9.67
CA VAL A 41 -22.65 45.92 -9.89
C VAL A 41 -21.49 45.09 -10.45
N GLU A 42 -20.71 45.64 -11.39
CA GLU A 42 -19.52 44.97 -11.92
C GLU A 42 -18.47 44.73 -10.84
N SER A 43 -18.25 45.70 -9.95
CA SER A 43 -17.33 45.56 -8.81
C SER A 43 -17.78 44.50 -7.80
N GLU A 44 -19.09 44.40 -7.53
CA GLU A 44 -19.67 43.39 -6.65
C GLU A 44 -19.58 41.98 -7.25
N ASN A 45 -19.88 41.86 -8.55
CA ASN A 45 -19.72 40.61 -9.30
C ASN A 45 -18.25 40.16 -9.32
N HIS A 46 -17.32 41.11 -9.49
CA HIS A 46 -15.89 40.83 -9.46
C HIS A 46 -15.44 40.33 -8.07
N CYS A 47 -15.87 41.01 -7.00
CA CYS A 47 -15.60 40.59 -5.62
C CYS A 47 -16.16 39.18 -5.34
N THR A 48 -17.39 38.92 -5.76
CA THR A 48 -18.04 37.62 -5.60
C THR A 48 -17.30 36.51 -6.36
N SER A 49 -16.84 36.80 -7.58
CA SER A 49 -16.06 35.85 -8.38
C SER A 49 -14.71 35.53 -7.73
N GLN A 50 -13.99 36.54 -7.23
CA GLN A 50 -12.74 36.33 -6.49
C GLN A 50 -12.97 35.50 -5.22
N MET A 51 -14.05 35.76 -4.48
CA MET A 51 -14.40 35.00 -3.28
C MET A 51 -14.68 33.52 -3.60
N ARG A 52 -15.38 33.21 -4.70
CA ARG A 52 -15.60 31.83 -5.14
C ARG A 52 -14.30 31.10 -5.47
N LEU A 53 -13.38 31.76 -6.18
CA LEU A 53 -12.07 31.20 -6.51
C LEU A 53 -11.26 30.88 -5.25
N LEU A 54 -11.29 31.75 -4.25
CA LEU A 54 -10.64 31.51 -2.96
C LEU A 54 -11.23 30.31 -2.21
N ILE A 55 -12.57 30.17 -2.22
CA ILE A 55 -13.25 29.02 -1.61
C ILE A 55 -12.82 27.71 -2.29
N ASP A 56 -12.78 27.67 -3.63
CA ASP A 56 -12.35 26.48 -4.38
C ASP A 56 -10.88 26.13 -4.07
N GLN A 57 -10.00 27.12 -3.98
CA GLN A 57 -8.61 26.92 -3.59
C GLN A 57 -8.48 26.34 -2.17
N ILE A 58 -9.22 26.88 -1.21
CA ILE A 58 -9.23 26.39 0.19
C ILE A 58 -9.75 24.95 0.23
N SER A 59 -10.83 24.65 -0.49
CA SER A 59 -11.40 23.30 -0.55
C SER A 59 -10.40 22.28 -1.11
N SER A 60 -9.69 22.63 -2.19
CA SER A 60 -8.63 21.79 -2.76
C SER A 60 -7.48 21.56 -1.77
N GLN A 61 -7.05 22.60 -1.06
CA GLN A 61 -6.00 22.49 -0.04
C GLN A 61 -6.43 21.62 1.14
N GLN A 62 -7.68 21.74 1.61
CA GLN A 62 -8.22 20.88 2.66
C GLN A 62 -8.22 19.41 2.24
N GLY A 63 -8.59 19.10 1.00
CA GLY A 63 -8.52 17.72 0.48
C GLY A 63 -7.11 17.14 0.52
N ARG A 64 -6.11 17.93 0.12
CA ARG A 64 -4.69 17.52 0.18
C ARG A 64 -4.18 17.32 1.61
N ILE A 65 -4.62 18.15 2.56
CA ILE A 65 -4.25 18.01 3.97
C ILE A 65 -4.81 16.70 4.53
N VAL A 66 -6.07 16.38 4.24
CA VAL A 66 -6.69 15.12 4.68
C VAL A 66 -5.96 13.91 4.11
N SER A 67 -5.61 13.91 2.82
CA SER A 67 -4.86 12.80 2.22
C SER A 67 -3.47 12.62 2.86
N LEU A 68 -2.77 13.73 3.12
CA LEU A 68 -1.45 13.70 3.78
C LEU A 68 -1.54 13.26 5.25
N GLN A 69 -2.63 13.61 5.94
CA GLN A 69 -2.88 13.15 7.30
C GLN A 69 -3.10 11.63 7.36
N GLU A 70 -3.86 11.08 6.41
CA GLU A 70 -4.09 9.62 6.35
C GLU A 70 -2.79 8.86 6.01
N GLU A 71 -1.97 9.41 5.11
CA GLU A 71 -0.66 8.81 4.78
C GLU A 71 0.31 8.83 5.97
N ASN A 72 0.40 9.94 6.71
CA ASN A 72 1.18 10.00 7.96
C ASN A 72 0.66 9.01 9.01
N ARG A 73 -0.66 8.90 9.17
CA ARG A 73 -1.28 7.95 10.11
C ARG A 73 -0.88 6.51 9.79
N ARG A 74 -0.84 6.16 8.50
CA ARG A 74 -0.39 4.84 8.03
C ARG A 74 1.09 4.61 8.32
N GLN A 75 1.95 5.59 8.01
CA GLN A 75 3.39 5.51 8.32
C GLN A 75 3.68 5.38 9.83
N ASP A 76 2.89 6.04 10.67
CA ASP A 76 2.98 5.91 12.13
C ASP A 76 2.61 4.50 12.62
N GLU A 77 1.59 3.89 12.02
CA GLU A 77 1.19 2.51 12.32
C GLU A 77 2.28 1.52 11.91
N GLU A 78 2.84 1.66 10.70
CA GLU A 78 3.97 0.86 10.21
C GLU A 78 5.20 1.01 11.13
N SER A 79 5.52 2.24 11.53
CA SER A 79 6.64 2.51 12.45
C SER A 79 6.45 1.87 13.82
N ARG A 80 5.22 1.87 14.35
CA ARG A 80 4.91 1.18 15.62
C ARG A 80 5.05 -0.33 15.47
N GLN A 81 4.52 -0.90 14.39
CA GLN A 81 4.64 -2.34 14.13
C GLN A 81 6.11 -2.77 14.01
N LEU A 82 6.91 -1.99 13.26
CA LEU A 82 8.34 -2.22 13.10
C LEU A 82 9.07 -2.17 14.45
N LYS A 83 8.75 -1.19 15.30
CA LYS A 83 9.36 -1.05 16.63
C LYS A 83 9.04 -2.24 17.55
N THR A 84 7.81 -2.76 17.49
CA THR A 84 7.43 -3.97 18.23
C THR A 84 8.21 -5.20 17.74
N LEU A 85 8.29 -5.40 16.42
CA LEU A 85 9.07 -6.47 15.82
C LEU A 85 10.55 -6.39 16.20
N LEU A 86 11.12 -5.18 16.23
CA LEU A 86 12.52 -4.96 16.57
C LEU A 86 12.81 -5.32 18.04
N ASN A 87 11.89 -4.97 18.94
CA ASN A 87 11.98 -5.37 20.36
C ASN A 87 11.89 -6.89 20.53
N ASP A 88 10.99 -7.56 19.81
CA ASP A 88 10.85 -9.02 19.84
C ASP A 88 12.10 -9.72 19.27
N LEU A 89 12.65 -9.21 18.17
CA LEU A 89 13.91 -9.69 17.58
C LEU A 89 15.09 -9.46 18.53
N GLN A 90 15.17 -8.32 19.21
CA GLN A 90 16.23 -8.07 20.19
C GLN A 90 16.13 -9.02 21.37
N ARG A 91 14.91 -9.30 21.85
CA ARG A 91 14.65 -10.27 22.92
C ARG A 91 15.03 -11.70 22.51
N LYS A 92 14.69 -12.11 21.29
CA LYS A 92 15.07 -13.43 20.73
C LYS A 92 16.56 -13.53 20.39
N GLY A 93 17.15 -12.46 19.86
CA GLY A 93 18.56 -12.37 19.52
C GLY A 93 19.47 -12.52 20.74
N LEU A 94 19.09 -11.93 21.89
CA LEU A 94 19.84 -12.11 23.15
C LEU A 94 19.84 -13.55 23.69
N GLN A 95 18.91 -14.42 23.27
CA GLN A 95 18.91 -15.83 23.66
C GLN A 95 19.82 -16.70 22.78
N HIS A 96 20.20 -16.25 21.58
CA HIS A 96 20.95 -17.06 20.60
C HIS A 96 22.46 -16.74 20.51
N VAL A 97 22.96 -15.74 21.24
CA VAL A 97 24.40 -15.37 21.20
C VAL A 97 25.31 -16.38 21.94
N VAL A 98 24.75 -17.48 22.47
CA VAL A 98 25.52 -18.45 23.29
C VAL A 98 25.71 -19.83 22.63
N ASP A 99 25.32 -20.06 21.37
CA ASP A 99 25.60 -21.36 20.72
C ASP A 99 26.22 -21.26 19.32
N ASP A 100 26.95 -22.31 18.95
CA ASP A 100 28.28 -22.30 18.36
C ASP A 100 28.45 -21.81 16.91
N LYS A 101 29.72 -21.60 16.53
CA LYS A 101 30.26 -21.20 15.21
C LYS A 101 30.02 -22.21 14.06
N GLN A 102 28.86 -22.85 13.99
CA GLN A 102 28.52 -23.74 12.87
C GLN A 102 27.71 -23.00 11.82
N VAL A 103 28.21 -23.01 10.58
CA VAL A 103 27.47 -22.52 9.42
C VAL A 103 26.27 -23.46 9.20
N PRO A 104 25.04 -22.95 9.19
CA PRO A 104 23.85 -23.78 8.96
C PRO A 104 23.90 -24.48 7.60
N VAL A 105 23.32 -25.68 7.52
CA VAL A 105 23.20 -26.41 6.25
C VAL A 105 22.17 -25.72 5.36
N ALA A 106 20.98 -25.44 5.86
CA ALA A 106 19.99 -24.68 5.11
C ALA A 106 19.04 -23.99 6.08
N ALA A 107 18.53 -22.82 5.70
CA ALA A 107 17.35 -22.29 6.38
C ALA A 107 16.12 -23.10 5.93
N VAL A 108 15.19 -23.33 6.85
CA VAL A 108 13.88 -23.90 6.53
C VAL A 108 12.87 -22.78 6.63
N VAL A 109 12.06 -22.57 5.59
CA VAL A 109 10.99 -21.58 5.60
C VAL A 109 9.64 -22.22 5.32
N ILE A 110 8.67 -21.97 6.18
CA ILE A 110 7.27 -22.30 5.95
C ILE A 110 6.56 -21.06 5.42
N MET A 111 6.04 -21.15 4.20
CA MET A 111 5.28 -20.12 3.50
C MET A 111 3.82 -20.19 3.94
N ALA A 112 3.33 -19.14 4.60
CA ALA A 112 1.98 -19.08 5.17
C ALA A 112 1.24 -17.82 4.73
N CYS A 113 -0.09 -17.83 4.83
CA CYS A 113 -0.92 -16.67 4.52
C CYS A 113 -2.04 -16.48 5.57
N ASN A 114 -3.07 -17.33 5.52
CA ASN A 114 -4.30 -17.16 6.30
C ASN A 114 -4.88 -18.47 6.90
N ARG A 115 -4.13 -19.59 6.90
CA ARG A 115 -4.59 -20.90 7.41
C ARG A 115 -3.85 -21.30 8.70
N ALA A 116 -4.28 -20.76 9.84
CA ALA A 116 -3.58 -20.99 11.13
C ALA A 116 -3.52 -22.47 11.54
N ASP A 117 -4.60 -23.24 11.33
CA ASP A 117 -4.67 -24.66 11.70
C ASP A 117 -3.74 -25.54 10.85
N TYR A 118 -3.59 -25.19 9.56
CA TYR A 118 -2.68 -25.88 8.64
C TYR A 118 -1.24 -25.57 9.04
N LEU A 119 -0.93 -24.28 9.24
CA LEU A 119 0.37 -23.84 9.72
C LEU A 119 0.80 -24.55 11.02
N GLU A 120 -0.11 -24.68 11.99
CA GLU A 120 0.16 -25.41 13.23
C GLU A 120 0.56 -26.86 12.98
N ARG A 121 -0.15 -27.56 12.09
CA ARG A 121 0.17 -28.96 11.73
C ARG A 121 1.55 -29.04 11.08
N THR A 122 1.86 -28.17 10.13
CA THR A 122 3.18 -28.14 9.47
C THR A 122 4.29 -27.81 10.45
N ILE A 123 4.14 -26.78 11.29
CA ILE A 123 5.13 -26.43 12.33
C ILE A 123 5.37 -27.62 13.25
N ASN A 124 4.30 -28.26 13.74
CA ASN A 124 4.43 -29.41 14.65
C ASN A 124 5.13 -30.60 13.97
N SER A 125 4.83 -30.87 12.69
CA SER A 125 5.48 -31.90 11.89
C SER A 125 6.98 -31.62 11.72
N VAL A 126 7.34 -30.36 11.41
CA VAL A 126 8.74 -29.93 11.24
C VAL A 126 9.50 -29.98 12.57
N LEU A 127 8.96 -29.37 13.63
CA LEU A 127 9.62 -29.27 14.93
C LEU A 127 9.89 -30.63 15.58
N LYS A 128 9.09 -31.65 15.24
CA LYS A 128 9.28 -33.02 15.71
C LYS A 128 10.67 -33.57 15.36
N TYR A 129 11.18 -33.25 14.17
CA TYR A 129 12.47 -33.73 13.66
C TYR A 129 13.55 -32.65 13.61
N GLN A 130 13.16 -31.37 13.52
CA GLN A 130 14.08 -30.23 13.46
C GLN A 130 14.63 -29.83 14.84
N SER A 131 13.84 -29.98 15.93
CA SER A 131 14.24 -29.52 17.27
C SER A 131 15.63 -29.98 17.75
N PRO A 132 16.06 -31.24 17.50
CA PRO A 132 17.40 -31.71 17.89
C PRO A 132 18.54 -31.13 17.04
N ILE A 133 18.24 -30.58 15.87
CA ILE A 133 19.22 -30.11 14.86
C ILE A 133 19.01 -28.62 14.49
N ALA A 134 18.42 -27.85 15.40
CA ALA A 134 17.95 -26.50 15.12
C ALA A 134 19.06 -25.52 14.70
N SER A 135 20.29 -25.71 15.19
CA SER A 135 21.46 -24.91 14.78
C SER A 135 21.84 -25.14 13.32
N ARG A 136 21.61 -26.36 12.79
CA ARG A 136 21.92 -26.72 11.41
C ARG A 136 20.82 -26.32 10.43
N TYR A 137 19.57 -26.28 10.92
CA TYR A 137 18.38 -25.98 10.13
C TYR A 137 17.49 -24.92 10.79
N PRO A 138 17.92 -23.65 10.88
CA PRO A 138 17.12 -22.60 11.49
C PRO A 138 15.76 -22.47 10.79
N LEU A 139 14.69 -22.44 11.57
CA LEU A 139 13.30 -22.46 11.10
C LEU A 139 12.69 -21.06 11.07
N PHE A 140 12.10 -20.73 9.93
CA PHE A 140 11.39 -19.49 9.67
C PHE A 140 9.93 -19.77 9.30
N VAL A 141 9.04 -18.88 9.73
CA VAL A 141 7.69 -18.77 9.19
C VAL A 141 7.59 -17.43 8.48
N SER A 142 7.29 -17.46 7.19
CA SER A 142 7.06 -16.26 6.38
C SER A 142 5.57 -16.13 6.10
N GLN A 143 4.91 -15.16 6.72
CA GLN A 143 3.49 -14.89 6.52
C GLN A 143 3.27 -13.79 5.48
N ASP A 144 2.42 -14.04 4.49
CA ASP A 144 1.83 -13.00 3.65
C ASP A 144 0.56 -12.42 4.28
N GLY A 145 0.42 -11.10 4.22
CA GLY A 145 -0.75 -10.38 4.74
C GLY A 145 -0.79 -10.27 6.27
N SER A 146 -1.98 -9.91 6.78
CA SER A 146 -2.17 -9.45 8.16
C SER A 146 -3.10 -10.34 9.00
N ASN A 147 -3.30 -11.61 8.62
CA ASN A 147 -4.15 -12.53 9.38
C ASN A 147 -3.62 -12.69 10.81
N SER A 148 -4.41 -12.28 11.80
CA SER A 148 -4.02 -12.26 13.22
C SER A 148 -3.81 -13.64 13.80
N ASP A 149 -4.55 -14.64 13.34
CA ASP A 149 -4.53 -15.99 13.90
C ASP A 149 -3.26 -16.71 13.48
N VAL A 150 -2.87 -16.58 12.21
CA VAL A 150 -1.58 -17.08 11.69
C VAL A 150 -0.42 -16.42 12.42
N ARG A 151 -0.46 -15.08 12.59
CA ARG A 151 0.58 -14.35 13.31
C ARG A 151 0.69 -14.81 14.77
N SER A 152 -0.43 -14.90 15.47
CA SER A 152 -0.47 -15.31 16.87
C SER A 152 -0.01 -16.76 17.03
N LYS A 153 -0.39 -17.64 16.10
CA LYS A 153 0.06 -19.04 16.08
C LYS A 153 1.57 -19.13 15.86
N ALA A 154 2.12 -18.47 14.83
CA ALA A 154 3.56 -18.48 14.56
C ALA A 154 4.37 -17.94 15.76
N LEU A 155 3.92 -16.84 16.35
CA LEU A 155 4.58 -16.23 17.50
C LEU A 155 4.44 -17.04 18.81
N SER A 156 3.51 -17.99 18.88
CA SER A 156 3.38 -18.87 20.05
C SER A 156 4.51 -19.89 20.19
N TYR A 157 5.33 -20.07 19.15
CA TYR A 157 6.50 -20.96 19.16
C TYR A 157 7.80 -20.20 19.44
N ASP A 158 8.55 -20.64 20.46
CA ASP A 158 9.83 -20.03 20.83
C ASP A 158 10.98 -20.38 19.87
N LYS A 159 10.92 -21.56 19.25
CA LYS A 159 12.02 -22.15 18.45
C LYS A 159 12.00 -21.78 16.96
N LEU A 160 11.29 -20.71 16.58
CA LEU A 160 11.25 -20.24 15.19
C LEU A 160 11.34 -18.71 15.08
N MET A 161 11.78 -18.28 13.91
CA MET A 161 11.84 -16.88 13.50
C MET A 161 10.62 -16.54 12.66
N TYR A 162 9.94 -15.44 12.98
CA TYR A 162 8.75 -14.99 12.26
C TYR A 162 9.09 -13.81 11.36
N MET A 163 8.62 -13.85 10.11
CA MET A 163 8.75 -12.81 9.11
C MET A 163 7.36 -12.50 8.54
N GLN A 164 7.09 -11.22 8.26
CA GLN A 164 5.80 -10.79 7.72
C GLN A 164 6.00 -9.93 6.47
N HIS A 165 5.31 -10.32 5.40
CA HIS A 165 5.21 -9.58 4.16
C HIS A 165 3.88 -8.82 4.11
N LEU A 166 3.96 -7.50 4.06
CA LEU A 166 2.80 -6.62 3.89
C LEU A 166 2.93 -5.90 2.55
N ASP A 167 2.33 -6.48 1.52
CA ASP A 167 2.26 -5.86 0.20
C ASP A 167 0.96 -5.08 0.04
N SER A 168 1.08 -3.75 0.06
CA SER A 168 -0.04 -2.83 -0.16
C SER A 168 -0.18 -2.41 -1.62
N GLU A 169 0.77 -2.79 -2.49
CA GLU A 169 0.76 -2.38 -3.89
C GLU A 169 -0.29 -3.15 -4.68
N PRO A 170 -1.15 -2.45 -5.47
CA PRO A 170 -2.11 -3.13 -6.32
C PRO A 170 -1.41 -4.08 -7.30
N VAL A 171 -2.01 -5.27 -7.46
CA VAL A 171 -1.55 -6.25 -8.43
C VAL A 171 -2.10 -5.88 -9.80
N HIS A 172 -1.20 -5.67 -10.75
CA HIS A 172 -1.54 -5.48 -12.16
C HIS A 172 -1.25 -6.79 -12.89
N THR A 173 -2.29 -7.41 -13.45
CA THR A 173 -2.13 -8.62 -14.25
C THR A 173 -1.66 -8.26 -15.66
N GLU A 174 -0.82 -9.10 -16.25
CA GLU A 174 -0.37 -8.92 -17.64
C GLU A 174 -1.54 -9.06 -18.62
N ARG A 175 -2.48 -9.95 -18.31
CA ARG A 175 -3.65 -10.22 -19.17
C ARG A 175 -4.95 -10.13 -18.38
N PRO A 176 -6.06 -9.72 -19.02
CA PRO A 176 -7.38 -9.80 -18.42
C PRO A 176 -7.76 -11.24 -18.07
N GLY A 177 -8.29 -11.46 -16.87
CA GLY A 177 -8.79 -12.77 -16.41
C GLY A 177 -7.76 -13.64 -15.68
N GLU A 178 -6.51 -13.20 -15.56
CA GLU A 178 -5.52 -13.89 -14.74
C GLU A 178 -5.83 -13.79 -13.25
N LEU A 179 -5.47 -14.83 -12.50
CA LEU A 179 -5.75 -14.91 -11.07
C LEU A 179 -4.75 -14.08 -10.27
N ILE A 180 -5.22 -12.97 -9.70
CA ILE A 180 -4.46 -12.07 -8.81
C ILE A 180 -3.74 -12.84 -7.68
N ALA A 181 -4.33 -13.93 -7.20
CA ALA A 181 -3.74 -14.76 -6.14
C ALA A 181 -2.34 -15.27 -6.50
N TYR A 182 -2.11 -15.72 -7.75
CA TYR A 182 -0.79 -16.23 -8.16
C TYR A 182 0.29 -15.14 -8.17
N TYR A 183 -0.08 -13.92 -8.54
CA TYR A 183 0.83 -12.77 -8.47
C TYR A 183 1.21 -12.43 -7.02
N LYS A 184 0.25 -12.50 -6.09
CA LYS A 184 0.53 -12.30 -4.66
C LYS A 184 1.47 -13.38 -4.12
N ILE A 185 1.21 -14.64 -4.46
CA ILE A 185 2.08 -15.77 -4.10
C ILE A 185 3.49 -15.54 -4.66
N ALA A 186 3.63 -15.19 -5.93
CA ALA A 186 4.94 -14.93 -6.53
C ALA A 186 5.71 -13.78 -5.84
N ARG A 187 5.01 -12.69 -5.48
CA ARG A 187 5.61 -11.56 -4.73
C ARG A 187 6.05 -12.00 -3.33
N HIS A 188 5.24 -12.79 -2.63
CA HIS A 188 5.57 -13.31 -1.30
C HIS A 188 6.81 -14.23 -1.33
N TYR A 189 6.86 -15.16 -2.28
CA TYR A 189 8.02 -16.03 -2.50
C TYR A 189 9.28 -15.22 -2.78
N LYS A 190 9.23 -14.26 -3.71
CA LYS A 190 10.35 -13.37 -4.00
C LYS A 190 10.82 -12.66 -2.73
N TRP A 191 9.91 -12.03 -1.98
CA TRP A 191 10.26 -11.29 -0.78
C TRP A 191 10.88 -12.18 0.31
N ALA A 192 10.30 -13.36 0.55
CA ALA A 192 10.79 -14.29 1.57
C ALA A 192 12.19 -14.79 1.23
N LEU A 193 12.44 -15.14 -0.03
CA LEU A 193 13.76 -15.55 -0.50
C LEU A 193 14.76 -14.39 -0.45
N ASP A 194 14.35 -13.15 -0.76
CA ASP A 194 15.20 -11.97 -0.60
C ASP A 194 15.64 -11.78 0.87
N GLN A 195 14.73 -11.99 1.83
CA GLN A 195 15.09 -11.96 3.25
C GLN A 195 16.12 -13.05 3.59
N LEU A 196 15.90 -14.29 3.15
CA LEU A 196 16.75 -15.41 3.54
C LEU A 196 18.14 -15.36 2.89
N PHE A 197 18.20 -15.08 1.58
CA PHE A 197 19.47 -15.04 0.84
C PHE A 197 20.24 -13.75 1.07
N TYR A 198 19.61 -12.57 0.98
CA TYR A 198 20.35 -11.31 1.02
C TYR A 198 20.50 -10.74 2.43
N LYS A 199 19.46 -10.84 3.27
CA LYS A 199 19.50 -10.25 4.63
C LYS A 199 20.06 -11.21 5.67
N HIS A 200 19.69 -12.49 5.60
CA HIS A 200 20.18 -13.53 6.52
C HIS A 200 21.40 -14.29 5.99
N ASN A 201 21.77 -14.09 4.71
CA ASN A 201 22.98 -14.64 4.09
C ASN A 201 23.08 -16.18 4.14
N PHE A 202 21.94 -16.85 4.02
CA PHE A 202 21.92 -18.31 3.86
C PHE A 202 22.34 -18.71 2.46
N SER A 203 23.12 -19.78 2.31
CA SER A 203 23.50 -20.30 0.99
C SER A 203 22.45 -21.24 0.40
N ARG A 204 21.60 -21.83 1.24
CA ARG A 204 20.56 -22.80 0.85
C ARG A 204 19.29 -22.56 1.67
N VAL A 205 18.15 -22.78 1.03
CA VAL A 205 16.84 -22.67 1.63
C VAL A 205 16.01 -23.89 1.26
N ILE A 206 15.40 -24.53 2.25
CA ILE A 206 14.36 -25.54 2.09
C ILE A 206 13.02 -24.82 2.25
N ILE A 207 12.14 -24.94 1.26
CA ILE A 207 10.85 -24.25 1.22
C ILE A 207 9.73 -25.26 1.45
N LEU A 208 8.84 -24.94 2.39
CA LEU A 208 7.62 -25.70 2.69
C LEU A 208 6.41 -24.77 2.58
N GLU A 209 5.28 -25.30 2.12
CA GLU A 209 3.99 -24.62 2.24
C GLU A 209 3.32 -24.95 3.58
N ASP A 210 2.40 -24.10 4.03
CA ASP A 210 1.72 -24.25 5.33
C ASP A 210 0.77 -25.45 5.41
N ASP A 211 0.65 -26.27 4.37
CA ASP A 211 -0.17 -27.48 4.31
C ASP A 211 0.62 -28.78 4.08
N MET A 212 1.94 -28.77 4.34
CA MET A 212 2.80 -29.95 4.21
C MET A 212 3.10 -30.62 5.56
N GLU A 213 3.26 -31.95 5.56
CA GLU A 213 3.82 -32.73 6.67
C GLU A 213 5.10 -33.44 6.20
N ILE A 214 6.13 -33.47 7.03
CA ILE A 214 7.44 -34.02 6.66
C ILE A 214 7.63 -35.47 7.12
N ALA A 215 8.42 -36.23 6.37
CA ALA A 215 8.83 -37.58 6.72
C ALA A 215 9.92 -37.59 7.83
N PRO A 216 10.11 -38.70 8.56
CA PRO A 216 11.10 -38.80 9.63
C PRO A 216 12.55 -38.53 9.20
N ASP A 217 12.89 -38.86 7.95
CA ASP A 217 14.20 -38.75 7.31
C ASP A 217 14.35 -37.50 6.43
N PHE A 218 13.39 -36.57 6.48
CA PHE A 218 13.36 -35.37 5.64
C PHE A 218 14.68 -34.57 5.68
N PHE A 219 15.22 -34.35 6.89
CA PHE A 219 16.48 -33.61 7.05
C PHE A 219 17.70 -34.41 6.61
N ASP A 220 17.70 -35.73 6.83
CA ASP A 220 18.79 -36.60 6.38
C ASP A 220 18.87 -36.63 4.84
N TYR A 221 17.71 -36.65 4.17
CA TYR A 221 17.61 -36.56 2.71
C TYR A 221 18.22 -35.27 2.15
N PHE A 222 17.84 -34.10 2.70
CA PHE A 222 18.41 -32.83 2.27
C PHE A 222 19.89 -32.68 2.66
N GLU A 223 20.31 -33.23 3.79
CA GLU A 223 21.72 -33.20 4.20
C GLU A 223 22.60 -33.99 3.24
N ALA A 224 22.17 -35.21 2.89
CA ALA A 224 22.89 -36.09 1.98
C ALA A 224 23.02 -35.51 0.56
N THR A 225 22.01 -34.75 0.12
CA THR A 225 21.96 -34.17 -1.24
C THR A 225 22.54 -32.76 -1.33
N ALA A 226 22.76 -32.07 -0.21
CA ALA A 226 23.30 -30.70 -0.19
C ALA A 226 24.64 -30.59 -0.93
N ALA A 227 25.57 -31.53 -0.70
CA ALA A 227 26.87 -31.52 -1.36
C ALA A 227 26.77 -31.80 -2.87
N LEU A 228 25.75 -32.55 -3.30
CA LEU A 228 25.51 -32.82 -4.72
C LEU A 228 25.00 -31.56 -5.42
N LEU A 229 24.05 -30.86 -4.81
CA LEU A 229 23.53 -29.57 -5.31
C LEU A 229 24.64 -28.52 -5.48
N ASP A 230 25.60 -28.47 -4.55
CA ASP A 230 26.71 -27.49 -4.61
C ASP A 230 27.74 -27.83 -5.71
N ARG A 231 27.95 -29.12 -6.01
CA ARG A 231 29.03 -29.60 -6.90
C ARG A 231 28.59 -29.74 -8.35
N ASP A 232 27.37 -30.21 -8.57
CA ASP A 232 26.85 -30.46 -9.91
C ASP A 232 25.99 -29.29 -10.39
N LYS A 233 26.57 -28.47 -11.27
CA LYS A 233 25.91 -27.27 -11.83
C LYS A 233 24.74 -27.60 -12.76
N SER A 234 24.51 -28.86 -13.11
CA SER A 234 23.32 -29.28 -13.88
C SER A 234 22.07 -29.42 -13.01
N ILE A 235 22.23 -29.46 -11.68
CA ILE A 235 21.13 -29.59 -10.72
C ILE A 235 20.64 -28.20 -10.31
N MET A 236 19.34 -27.95 -10.49
CA MET A 236 18.70 -26.70 -10.07
C MET A 236 18.17 -26.77 -8.64
N ALA A 237 17.56 -27.89 -8.25
CA ALA A 237 16.92 -28.07 -6.96
C ALA A 237 16.85 -29.54 -6.57
N VAL A 238 16.66 -29.79 -5.28
CA VAL A 238 16.32 -31.09 -4.71
C VAL A 238 14.88 -31.00 -4.21
N SER A 239 14.04 -31.96 -4.59
CA SER A 239 12.62 -32.00 -4.22
C SER A 239 12.32 -33.23 -3.38
N SER A 240 11.57 -33.04 -2.29
CA SER A 240 11.05 -34.15 -1.47
C SER A 240 9.75 -34.74 -2.02
N TRP A 241 9.29 -34.29 -3.20
CA TRP A 241 8.05 -34.74 -3.82
C TRP A 241 8.31 -35.62 -5.05
N ASN A 242 7.64 -36.76 -5.11
CA ASN A 242 7.57 -37.61 -6.29
C ASN A 242 6.14 -37.55 -6.87
N ASP A 243 5.98 -37.01 -8.08
CA ASP A 243 4.68 -36.87 -8.75
C ASP A 243 3.93 -38.20 -8.93
N ASN A 244 4.65 -39.32 -8.97
CA ASN A 244 4.10 -40.66 -9.06
C ASN A 244 4.19 -41.44 -7.72
N GLY A 245 4.38 -40.74 -6.59
CA GLY A 245 4.60 -41.32 -5.26
C GLY A 245 3.37 -41.93 -4.58
N GLN A 246 2.33 -42.29 -5.35
CA GLN A 246 1.11 -42.87 -4.78
C GLN A 246 1.39 -44.29 -4.26
N LYS A 247 0.74 -44.68 -3.16
CA LYS A 247 0.97 -45.95 -2.44
C LYS A 247 1.07 -47.21 -3.32
N GLN A 248 0.31 -47.26 -4.41
CA GLN A 248 0.28 -48.41 -5.32
C GLN A 248 1.50 -48.52 -6.25
N PHE A 249 2.28 -47.45 -6.39
CA PHE A 249 3.46 -47.38 -7.26
C PHE A 249 4.79 -47.37 -6.48
N VAL A 250 4.72 -47.32 -5.15
CA VAL A 250 5.89 -47.22 -4.28
C VAL A 250 6.00 -48.44 -3.37
N HIS A 251 7.23 -48.86 -3.11
CA HIS A 251 7.57 -49.91 -2.17
C HIS A 251 8.70 -49.38 -1.28
N ASP A 252 8.54 -49.52 0.03
CA ASP A 252 9.66 -49.32 0.95
C ASP A 252 10.68 -50.43 0.68
N SER A 253 11.88 -50.03 0.29
CA SER A 253 13.02 -50.93 0.03
C SER A 253 13.67 -51.42 1.33
#